data_AF-A0A2G6F8L9-F1
#
_entry.id   AF-A0A2G6F8L9-F1
#
_cell.length_a   1.000
_cell.length_b   1.000
_cell.length_c   1.000
_cell.angle_alpha   90.00
_cell.angle_beta   90.00
_cell.angle_gamma   90.00
#
_symmetry.space_group_name_H-M   'P 1'
#
loop_
_entity.id
_entity.type
_entity.pdbx_description
1 polymer ?
#
loop_
_entity_poly.entity_id
_entity_poly.type
_entity_poly.pdbx_seq_one_letter_code
_entity_poly.pdbx_strand_id
1 'polypeptide(L)'
;MKVKFFGGSTFDVTGAEKKIMFNAVSDLESYDVALSSNNSGDVAGAKKTFGLPGEFEISDILLRGFRTEKGASTIFKVFLKDTSIVHLGNLTEIPETGTLKELGENIDVAIVILSESFTAKKAKELIDTIEPRMVLVGGDETHFPALKALMPVEIITENTIEVDRSKLSDEATEVKILTA
;
A
#
# COMPACT_ATOMS: atom_id res chain seq x y z
N MET A 1 -11.13 5.56 -7.94
CA MET A 1 -10.98 4.16 -7.50
C MET A 1 -11.52 3.99 -6.09
N LYS A 2 -11.72 2.76 -5.61
CA LYS A 2 -12.08 2.47 -4.22
C LYS A 2 -10.97 1.67 -3.56
N VAL A 3 -10.66 1.98 -2.31
CA VAL A 3 -9.73 1.21 -1.47
C VAL A 3 -10.51 0.70 -0.27
N LYS A 4 -10.53 -0.61 -0.07
CA LYS A 4 -11.17 -1.23 1.10
C LYS A 4 -10.12 -1.83 2.02
N PHE A 5 -10.22 -1.53 3.31
CA PHE A 5 -9.39 -2.08 4.35
C PHE A 5 -10.09 -3.26 5.04
N PHE A 6 -9.34 -4.32 5.33
CA PHE A 6 -9.84 -5.52 5.99
C PHE A 6 -9.14 -5.80 7.34
N GLY A 7 -8.30 -4.88 7.82
CA GLY A 7 -7.49 -5.08 9.02
C GLY A 7 -6.04 -5.48 8.70
N GLY A 8 -5.13 -5.15 9.63
CA GLY A 8 -3.71 -5.47 9.51
C GLY A 8 -3.08 -4.87 8.25
N SER A 9 -2.55 -5.72 7.37
CA SER A 9 -1.94 -5.33 6.10
C SER A 9 -2.82 -5.60 4.87
N THR A 10 -4.10 -5.90 5.07
CA THR A 10 -4.99 -6.42 4.01
C THR A 10 -5.83 -5.31 3.41
N PHE A 11 -5.65 -5.07 2.10
CA PHE A 11 -6.34 -4.02 1.37
C PHE A 11 -6.81 -4.54 0.02
N ASP A 12 -8.04 -4.23 -0.37
CA ASP A 12 -8.40 -4.25 -1.79
C ASP A 12 -8.29 -2.87 -2.41
N VAL A 13 -8.03 -2.88 -3.71
CA VAL A 13 -8.20 -1.73 -4.58
C VAL A 13 -9.07 -2.16 -5.74
N THR A 14 -10.20 -1.47 -5.88
CA THR A 14 -11.14 -1.65 -6.98
C THR A 14 -11.09 -0.44 -7.92
N GLY A 15 -10.56 -0.67 -9.12
CA GLY A 15 -10.68 0.23 -10.26
C GLY A 15 -12.04 0.07 -10.98
N ALA A 16 -12.16 0.67 -12.16
CA ALA A 16 -13.39 0.56 -12.97
C ALA A 16 -13.65 -0.88 -13.46
N GLU A 17 -12.59 -1.59 -13.84
CA GLU A 17 -12.67 -2.92 -14.46
C GLU A 17 -11.86 -3.99 -13.72
N LYS A 18 -10.96 -3.56 -12.82
CA LYS A 18 -9.96 -4.41 -12.19
C LYS A 18 -10.03 -4.37 -10.68
N LYS A 19 -9.81 -5.53 -10.06
CA LYS A 19 -9.72 -5.69 -8.62
C LYS A 19 -8.39 -6.29 -8.22
N ILE A 20 -7.71 -5.63 -7.29
CA ILE A 20 -6.40 -6.01 -6.79
C ILE A 20 -6.50 -6.20 -5.28
N MET A 21 -5.97 -7.30 -4.78
CA MET A 21 -5.88 -7.58 -3.35
C MET A 21 -4.42 -7.52 -2.91
N PHE A 22 -4.14 -6.80 -1.83
CA PHE A 22 -2.85 -6.75 -1.16
C PHE A 22 -2.92 -7.56 0.13
N ASN A 23 -1.96 -8.47 0.30
CA ASN A 23 -1.76 -9.35 1.46
C ASN A 23 -3.04 -10.04 1.94
N ALA A 24 -3.71 -10.75 1.03
CA ALA A 24 -4.88 -11.56 1.38
C ALA A 24 -4.59 -12.50 2.56
N VAL A 25 -5.49 -12.52 3.54
CA VAL A 25 -5.43 -13.41 4.72
C VAL A 25 -6.46 -14.54 4.68
N SER A 26 -7.33 -14.55 3.68
CA SER A 26 -8.38 -15.56 3.49
C SER A 26 -8.72 -15.73 2.01
N ASP A 27 -9.55 -16.73 1.71
CA ASP A 27 -10.11 -16.94 0.38
C ASP A 27 -10.81 -15.69 -0.12
N LEU A 28 -10.58 -15.38 -1.40
CA LEU A 28 -11.07 -14.19 -2.05
C LEU A 28 -12.27 -14.50 -2.94
N GLU A 29 -13.21 -13.56 -3.01
CA GLU A 29 -14.25 -13.59 -4.03
C GLU A 29 -13.78 -12.82 -5.28
N SER A 30 -13.20 -13.56 -6.24
CA SER A 30 -12.92 -13.13 -7.62
C SER A 30 -12.12 -11.82 -7.77
N TYR A 31 -10.78 -11.95 -7.74
CA TYR A 31 -9.84 -10.86 -7.99
C TYR A 31 -9.02 -11.09 -9.26
N ASP A 32 -8.63 -10.02 -9.95
CA ASP A 32 -7.74 -10.12 -11.11
C ASP A 32 -6.31 -10.41 -10.68
N VAL A 33 -5.85 -9.73 -9.62
CA VAL A 33 -4.50 -9.87 -9.10
C VAL A 33 -4.51 -9.90 -7.58
N ALA A 34 -3.77 -10.83 -6.98
CA ALA A 34 -3.39 -10.80 -5.58
C ALA A 34 -1.89 -10.58 -5.43
N LEU A 35 -1.49 -9.71 -4.51
CA LEU A 35 -0.12 -9.28 -4.27
C LEU A 35 0.25 -9.63 -2.83
N SER A 36 1.32 -10.39 -2.65
CA SER A 36 1.79 -10.83 -1.33
C SER A 36 3.17 -10.28 -1.02
N SER A 37 3.22 -9.31 -0.12
CA SER A 37 4.47 -8.65 0.26
C SER A 37 5.42 -9.62 0.95
N ASN A 38 4.92 -10.67 1.60
CA ASN A 38 5.73 -11.64 2.34
C ASN A 38 5.95 -12.95 1.56
N ASN A 39 5.77 -12.93 0.22
CA ASN A 39 5.98 -14.09 -0.65
C ASN A 39 5.13 -15.32 -0.28
N SER A 40 3.86 -15.11 0.07
CA SER A 40 2.91 -16.22 0.19
C SER A 40 2.64 -16.85 -1.19
N GLY A 41 2.34 -18.14 -1.20
CA GLY A 41 1.97 -18.86 -2.42
C GLY A 41 0.64 -18.38 -3.02
N ASP A 42 0.08 -19.18 -3.92
CA ASP A 42 -1.16 -18.85 -4.62
C ASP A 42 -2.29 -18.50 -3.64
N VAL A 43 -3.02 -17.42 -3.97
CA VAL A 43 -4.17 -16.96 -3.19
C VAL A 43 -5.44 -17.43 -3.90
N ALA A 44 -6.20 -18.32 -3.23
CA ALA A 44 -7.45 -18.82 -3.77
C ALA A 44 -8.43 -17.67 -4.06
N GLY A 45 -9.03 -17.69 -5.25
CA GLY A 45 -9.96 -16.66 -5.71
C GLY A 45 -9.34 -15.51 -6.52
N ALA A 46 -8.01 -15.45 -6.63
CA ALA A 46 -7.31 -14.55 -7.56
C ALA A 46 -6.97 -15.25 -8.89
N LYS A 47 -7.08 -14.55 -10.03
CA LYS A 47 -6.67 -15.08 -11.34
C LYS A 47 -5.15 -15.18 -11.47
N LYS A 48 -4.42 -14.27 -10.82
CA LYS A 48 -2.96 -14.22 -10.78
C LYS A 48 -2.49 -13.82 -9.38
N THR A 49 -1.39 -14.40 -8.93
CA THR A 49 -0.74 -14.06 -7.66
C THR A 49 0.72 -13.70 -7.90
N PHE A 50 1.19 -12.64 -7.26
CA PHE A 50 2.60 -12.22 -7.28
C PHE A 50 3.12 -12.02 -5.86
N GLY A 51 4.24 -12.66 -5.54
CA GLY A 51 4.96 -12.47 -4.27
C GLY A 51 6.42 -12.05 -4.43
N LEU A 52 6.91 -12.07 -5.67
CA LEU A 52 8.30 -11.82 -6.03
C LEU A 52 8.45 -10.43 -6.69
N PRO A 53 9.65 -9.81 -6.57
CA PRO A 53 9.97 -8.59 -7.29
C PRO A 53 9.97 -8.83 -8.81
N GLY A 54 9.85 -7.75 -9.57
CA GLY A 54 9.83 -7.76 -11.03
C GLY A 54 8.80 -6.83 -11.61
N GLU A 55 8.79 -6.71 -12.93
CA GLU A 55 7.82 -5.91 -13.67
C GLU A 55 6.88 -6.83 -14.43
N PHE A 56 5.58 -6.55 -14.33
CA PHE A 56 4.53 -7.38 -14.90
C PHE A 56 3.44 -6.49 -15.50
N GLU A 57 2.88 -6.93 -16.62
CA GLU A 57 1.73 -6.31 -17.26
C GLU A 57 0.62 -7.36 -17.38
N ILE A 58 -0.52 -7.10 -16.72
CA ILE A 58 -1.69 -7.99 -16.73
C ILE A 58 -2.88 -7.20 -17.25
N SER A 59 -3.16 -7.35 -18.55
CA SER A 59 -4.18 -6.52 -19.24
C SER A 59 -3.84 -5.03 -19.15
N ASP A 60 -4.60 -4.24 -18.41
CA ASP A 60 -4.44 -2.79 -18.18
C ASP A 60 -3.82 -2.48 -16.80
N ILE A 61 -3.29 -3.49 -16.11
CA ILE A 61 -2.58 -3.35 -14.83
C ILE A 61 -1.08 -3.38 -15.09
N LEU A 62 -0.37 -2.29 -14.80
CA LEU A 62 1.10 -2.28 -14.71
C LEU A 62 1.51 -2.48 -13.25
N LEU A 63 2.29 -3.51 -12.99
CA LEU A 63 2.74 -3.92 -11.66
C LEU A 63 4.27 -3.90 -11.61
N ARG A 64 4.83 -3.26 -10.59
CA ARG A 64 6.27 -3.29 -10.28
C ARG A 64 6.46 -3.74 -8.84
N GLY A 65 7.20 -4.82 -8.63
CA GLY A 65 7.59 -5.34 -7.34
C GLY A 65 9.06 -5.04 -7.04
N PHE A 66 9.34 -4.47 -5.87
CA PHE A 66 10.69 -4.11 -5.42
C PHE A 66 11.02 -4.92 -4.17
N ARG A 67 12.15 -5.63 -4.18
CA ARG A 67 12.59 -6.40 -3.02
C ARG A 67 13.26 -5.47 -2.03
N THR A 68 12.86 -5.50 -0.76
CA THR A 68 13.60 -4.79 0.29
C THR A 68 14.93 -5.49 0.59
N GLU A 69 15.90 -4.74 1.08
CA GLU A 69 17.32 -5.14 1.16
C GLU A 69 17.53 -6.32 2.12
N LYS A 70 16.70 -6.41 3.16
CA LYS A 70 16.68 -7.56 4.08
C LYS A 70 15.88 -8.76 3.57
N GLY A 71 15.31 -8.65 2.36
CA GLY A 71 14.53 -9.70 1.70
C GLY A 71 13.17 -10.02 2.34
N ALA A 72 12.82 -9.33 3.43
CA ALA A 72 11.67 -9.67 4.27
C ALA A 72 10.32 -9.27 3.66
N SER A 73 10.31 -8.31 2.73
CA SER A 73 9.09 -7.81 2.11
C SER A 73 9.33 -7.41 0.64
N THR A 74 8.28 -7.49 -0.17
CA THR A 74 8.21 -6.93 -1.52
C THR A 74 7.28 -5.72 -1.50
N ILE A 75 7.77 -4.56 -1.91
CA ILE A 75 6.96 -3.36 -2.15
C ILE A 75 6.29 -3.53 -3.51
N PHE A 76 4.99 -3.28 -3.61
CA PHE A 76 4.30 -3.34 -4.90
C PHE A 76 3.75 -1.97 -5.28
N LYS A 77 4.23 -1.44 -6.42
CA LYS A 77 3.66 -0.27 -7.10
C LYS A 77 2.78 -0.75 -8.25
N VAL A 78 1.55 -0.29 -8.26
CA VAL A 78 0.52 -0.66 -9.23
C VAL A 78 0.01 0.60 -9.89
N PHE A 79 -0.13 0.56 -11.22
CA PHE A 79 -0.87 1.56 -11.96
C PHE A 79 -2.21 0.97 -12.40
N LEU A 80 -3.29 1.60 -11.97
CA LEU A 80 -4.65 1.34 -12.45
C LEU A 80 -5.08 2.55 -13.28
N LYS A 81 -5.02 2.40 -14.60
CA LYS A 81 -5.20 3.51 -15.57
C LYS A 81 -4.20 4.64 -15.31
N ASP A 82 -4.65 5.77 -14.77
CA ASP A 82 -3.85 6.97 -14.52
C ASP A 82 -3.50 7.19 -13.04
N THR A 83 -3.89 6.26 -12.16
CA THR A 83 -3.64 6.36 -10.71
C THR A 83 -2.60 5.34 -10.26
N SER A 84 -1.59 5.80 -9.52
CA SER A 84 -0.54 4.96 -8.95
C SER A 84 -0.78 4.66 -7.48
N ILE A 85 -0.60 3.39 -7.09
CA ILE A 85 -0.76 2.93 -5.71
C ILE A 85 0.45 2.12 -5.32
N VAL A 86 1.02 2.42 -4.17
CA VAL A 86 2.14 1.68 -3.62
C VAL A 86 1.73 1.04 -2.31
N HIS A 87 1.76 -0.29 -2.24
CA HIS A 87 1.73 -1.00 -0.96
C HIS A 87 3.17 -1.25 -0.51
N LEU A 88 3.58 -0.62 0.58
CA LEU A 88 4.96 -0.66 1.07
C LEU A 88 5.32 -1.99 1.75
N GLY A 89 4.32 -2.85 1.94
CA GLY A 89 4.50 -4.18 2.53
C GLY A 89 4.64 -4.11 4.04
N ASN A 90 5.07 -5.23 4.64
CA ASN A 90 5.31 -5.32 6.08
C ASN A 90 6.76 -4.95 6.35
N LEU A 91 7.09 -3.67 6.15
CA LEU A 91 8.42 -3.17 6.41
C LEU A 91 8.80 -3.40 7.87
N THR A 92 10.10 -3.57 8.11
CA THR A 92 10.70 -3.53 9.44
C THR A 92 11.73 -2.41 9.56
N GLU A 93 12.24 -1.95 8.43
CA GLU A 93 13.15 -0.80 8.29
C GLU A 93 12.72 0.02 7.08
N ILE A 94 13.19 1.27 7.03
CA ILE A 94 13.05 2.13 5.85
C ILE A 94 13.93 1.54 4.73
N PRO A 95 13.40 1.31 3.52
CA PRO A 95 14.20 0.85 2.40
C PRO A 95 15.36 1.80 2.10
N GLU A 96 16.45 1.29 1.54
CA GLU A 96 17.60 2.12 1.18
C GLU A 96 17.25 3.11 0.07
N THR A 97 18.02 4.18 -0.02
CA THR A 97 17.82 5.24 -1.02
C THR A 97 17.78 4.70 -2.45
N GLY A 98 18.48 3.60 -2.76
CA GLY A 98 18.40 2.93 -4.05
C GLY A 98 16.99 2.44 -4.37
N THR A 99 16.40 1.65 -3.48
CA THR A 99 15.03 1.12 -3.61
C THR A 99 13.99 2.25 -3.66
N LEU A 100 14.14 3.27 -2.82
CA LEU A 100 13.24 4.44 -2.83
C LEU A 100 13.32 5.22 -4.14
N LYS A 101 14.51 5.34 -4.75
CA LYS A 101 14.66 5.94 -6.08
C LYS A 101 14.03 5.09 -7.18
N GLU A 102 14.15 3.76 -7.11
CA GLU A 102 13.55 2.86 -8.09
C GLU A 102 12.01 2.84 -8.05
N LEU A 103 11.44 3.01 -6.85
CA LEU A 103 10.00 3.19 -6.66
C LEU A 103 9.49 4.37 -7.51
N GLY A 104 10.33 5.39 -7.67
CA GLY A 104 10.11 6.55 -8.52
C GLY A 104 9.08 7.53 -7.97
N GLU A 105 8.97 8.67 -8.64
CA GLU A 105 8.12 9.78 -8.25
C GLU A 105 6.62 9.51 -8.56
N ASN A 106 5.77 10.48 -8.22
CA ASN A 106 4.33 10.51 -8.51
C ASN A 106 3.56 9.33 -7.92
N ILE A 107 3.64 9.17 -6.59
CA ILE A 107 2.83 8.20 -5.84
C ILE A 107 1.51 8.89 -5.46
N ASP A 108 0.41 8.52 -6.12
CA ASP A 108 -0.90 9.08 -5.79
C ASP A 108 -1.36 8.58 -4.41
N VAL A 109 -1.20 7.27 -4.16
CA VAL A 109 -1.56 6.65 -2.88
C VAL A 109 -0.45 5.72 -2.40
N ALA A 110 0.03 5.94 -1.18
CA ALA A 110 0.89 4.99 -0.46
C ALA A 110 0.10 4.28 0.65
N ILE A 111 0.27 2.98 0.79
CA ILE A 111 -0.27 2.19 1.90
C ILE A 111 0.90 1.82 2.82
N VAL A 112 0.85 2.32 4.06
CA VAL A 112 1.86 2.10 5.10
C VAL A 112 1.28 1.22 6.20
N ILE A 113 2.02 0.17 6.58
CA ILE A 113 1.60 -0.74 7.65
C ILE A 113 2.44 -0.45 8.90
N LEU A 114 1.78 -0.01 9.98
CA LEU A 114 2.42 0.16 11.27
C LEU A 114 2.48 -1.16 12.04
N SER A 115 3.61 -1.38 12.71
CA SER A 115 3.83 -2.54 13.56
C SER A 115 4.86 -2.21 14.64
N GLU A 116 5.11 -3.16 15.54
CA GLU A 116 6.19 -3.05 16.52
C GLU A 116 7.55 -2.79 15.87
N SER A 117 7.81 -3.43 14.72
CA SER A 117 9.07 -3.29 13.99
C SER A 117 9.14 -2.03 13.14
N PHE A 118 8.00 -1.57 12.61
CA PHE A 118 7.89 -0.37 11.78
C PHE A 118 7.00 0.68 12.45
N THR A 119 7.66 1.45 13.31
CA THR A 119 7.01 2.41 14.21
C THR A 119 6.53 3.66 13.48
N ALA A 120 5.67 4.43 14.15
CA ALA A 120 5.19 5.73 13.68
C ALA A 120 6.29 6.72 13.28
N LYS A 121 7.47 6.67 13.92
CA LYS A 121 8.61 7.52 13.57
C LYS A 121 9.19 7.15 12.19
N LYS A 122 9.42 5.84 11.97
CA LYS A 122 9.91 5.32 10.68
C LYS A 122 8.89 5.58 9.57
N ALA A 123 7.61 5.41 9.86
CA ALA A 123 6.54 5.71 8.92
C ALA A 123 6.52 7.19 8.54
N LYS A 124 6.59 8.11 9.51
CA LYS A 124 6.67 9.55 9.22
C LYS A 124 7.89 9.88 8.34
N GLU A 125 9.06 9.38 8.71
CA GLU A 125 10.30 9.61 7.93
C GLU A 125 10.17 9.09 6.49
N LEU A 126 9.59 7.90 6.31
CA LEU A 126 9.35 7.34 4.98
C LEU A 126 8.34 8.17 4.18
N ILE A 127 7.24 8.62 4.81
CA ILE A 127 6.22 9.46 4.16
C ILE A 127 6.84 10.79 3.72
N ASP A 128 7.62 11.44 4.59
CA ASP A 128 8.33 12.69 4.27
C ASP A 128 9.35 12.48 3.13
N THR A 129 9.89 11.27 2.97
CA THR A 129 10.91 10.96 1.94
C THR A 129 10.29 10.70 0.57
N ILE A 130 9.15 10.01 0.51
CA ILE A 130 8.52 9.61 -0.77
C ILE A 130 7.41 10.57 -1.23
N GLU A 131 6.99 11.49 -0.34
CA GLU A 131 6.02 12.57 -0.60
C GLU A 131 4.81 12.13 -1.44
N PRO A 132 4.05 11.11 -1.00
CA PRO A 132 2.89 10.66 -1.75
C PRO A 132 1.75 11.69 -1.60
N ARG A 133 0.83 11.77 -2.57
CA ARG A 133 -0.31 12.70 -2.45
C ARG A 133 -1.28 12.29 -1.34
N MET A 134 -1.46 10.99 -1.13
CA MET A 134 -2.24 10.42 -0.04
C MET A 134 -1.53 9.22 0.59
N VAL A 135 -1.66 9.08 1.90
CA VAL A 135 -1.22 7.90 2.67
C VAL A 135 -2.44 7.28 3.34
N LEU A 136 -2.59 5.97 3.13
CA LEU A 136 -3.51 5.12 3.89
C LEU A 136 -2.69 4.29 4.86
N VAL A 137 -3.01 4.39 6.15
CA VAL A 137 -2.29 3.70 7.22
C VAL A 137 -3.16 2.59 7.77
N GLY A 138 -2.60 1.37 7.77
CA GLY A 138 -3.15 0.20 8.46
C GLY A 138 -2.13 -0.38 9.44
N GLY A 139 -2.37 -1.62 9.87
CA GLY A 139 -1.49 -2.35 10.78
C GLY A 139 -2.05 -2.45 12.21
N ASP A 140 -1.15 -2.42 13.18
CA ASP A 140 -1.49 -2.52 14.61
C ASP A 140 -1.93 -1.15 15.17
N GLU A 141 -3.19 -1.08 15.58
CA GLU A 141 -3.85 0.14 16.05
C GLU A 141 -3.19 0.75 17.30
N THR A 142 -2.46 -0.05 18.08
CA THR A 142 -1.75 0.45 19.27
C THR A 142 -0.67 1.49 18.92
N HIS A 143 -0.21 1.53 17.66
CA HIS A 143 0.77 2.50 17.17
C HIS A 143 0.13 3.77 16.56
N PHE A 144 -1.17 3.79 16.30
CA PHE A 144 -1.86 4.91 15.67
C PHE A 144 -1.79 6.22 16.49
N PRO A 145 -1.93 6.19 17.84
CA PRO A 145 -1.78 7.41 18.65
C PRO A 145 -0.39 8.07 18.49
N ALA A 146 0.66 7.27 18.31
CA ALA A 146 2.01 7.77 18.14
C ALA A 146 2.18 8.49 16.80
N LEU A 147 1.56 7.99 15.71
CA LEU A 147 1.60 8.67 14.41
C LEU A 147 0.82 9.98 14.44
N LYS A 148 -0.36 9.98 15.07
CA LYS A 148 -1.18 11.18 15.27
C LYS A 148 -0.45 12.29 16.05
N ALA A 149 0.45 11.92 16.97
CA ALA A 149 1.26 12.87 17.71
C ALA A 149 2.40 13.48 16.88
N LEU A 150 2.78 12.85 15.75
CA LEU A 150 3.92 13.25 14.92
C LEU A 150 3.52 14.01 13.66
N MET A 151 2.30 13.83 13.16
CA MET A 151 1.82 14.50 11.97
C MET A 151 0.28 14.60 11.94
N PRO A 152 -0.29 15.54 11.16
CA PRO A 152 -1.73 15.60 10.95
C PRO A 152 -2.23 14.29 10.32
N VAL A 153 -3.20 13.66 10.97
CA VAL A 153 -3.85 12.45 10.47
C VAL A 153 -5.36 12.58 10.62
N GLU A 154 -6.09 12.07 9.64
CA GLU A 154 -7.53 11.86 9.70
C GLU A 154 -7.80 10.39 10.08
N ILE A 155 -8.73 10.15 11.01
CA ILE A 155 -9.17 8.80 11.35
C ILE A 155 -10.43 8.50 10.54
N ILE A 156 -10.42 7.41 9.80
CA ILE A 156 -11.53 6.96 8.99
C ILE A 156 -12.08 5.66 9.60
N THR A 157 -13.35 5.71 9.99
CA THR A 157 -14.05 4.57 10.60
C THR A 157 -14.72 3.68 9.57
N GLU A 158 -14.93 4.20 8.36
CA GLU A 158 -15.37 3.42 7.22
C GLU A 158 -14.22 2.55 6.72
N ASN A 159 -14.49 1.28 6.51
CA ASN A 159 -13.51 0.37 5.93
C ASN A 159 -13.30 0.59 4.42
N THR A 160 -13.99 1.54 3.79
CA THR A 160 -13.90 1.81 2.34
C THR A 160 -13.74 3.30 2.09
N ILE A 161 -12.73 3.68 1.31
CA ILE A 161 -12.48 5.05 0.86
C ILE A 161 -12.59 5.12 -0.67
N GLU A 162 -13.24 6.18 -1.16
CA GLU A 162 -13.17 6.55 -2.57
C GLU A 162 -12.00 7.51 -2.79
N VAL A 163 -11.11 7.15 -3.71
CA VAL A 163 -9.98 8.00 -4.12
C VAL A 163 -10.24 8.52 -5.52
N ASP A 164 -10.35 9.84 -5.63
CA ASP A 164 -10.45 10.58 -6.88
C ASP A 164 -9.12 11.32 -7.09
N ARG A 165 -8.35 10.88 -8.09
CA ARG A 165 -7.03 11.43 -8.38
C ARG A 165 -7.08 12.95 -8.65
N SER A 166 -8.18 13.45 -9.20
CA SER A 166 -8.34 14.88 -9.50
C SER A 166 -8.48 15.76 -8.25
N LYS A 167 -8.75 15.16 -7.09
CA LYS A 167 -8.86 15.83 -5.78
C LYS A 167 -7.58 15.71 -4.94
N LEU A 168 -6.60 14.92 -5.39
CA LEU A 168 -5.34 14.77 -4.68
C LEU A 168 -4.47 16.00 -4.88
N SER A 169 -3.88 16.49 -3.78
CA SER A 169 -2.96 17.63 -3.82
C SER A 169 -1.59 17.23 -4.34
N ASP A 170 -0.98 18.08 -5.17
CA ASP A 170 0.43 17.99 -5.55
C ASP A 170 1.37 18.65 -4.53
N GLU A 171 0.82 19.42 -3.58
CA GLU A 171 1.60 20.24 -2.65
C GLU A 171 1.60 19.68 -1.22
N ALA A 172 0.67 18.77 -0.89
CA ALA A 172 0.49 18.28 0.47
C ALA A 172 0.06 16.81 0.50
N THR A 173 0.69 16.04 1.38
CA THR A 173 0.31 14.66 1.68
C THR A 173 -0.87 14.62 2.66
N GLU A 174 -1.98 14.02 2.23
CA GLU A 174 -3.08 13.67 3.14
C GLU A 174 -2.80 12.32 3.82
N VAL A 175 -2.79 12.27 5.15
CA VAL A 175 -2.59 11.01 5.88
C VAL A 175 -3.89 10.57 6.54
N LYS A 176 -4.36 9.36 6.20
CA LYS A 176 -5.58 8.75 6.72
C LYS A 176 -5.27 7.44 7.40
N ILE A 177 -5.71 7.27 8.64
CA ILE A 177 -5.64 6.01 9.39
C ILE A 177 -6.97 5.29 9.24
N LEU A 178 -6.91 4.02 8.84
CA LEU A 178 -8.06 3.16 8.66
C LEU A 178 -8.16 2.20 9.86
N THR A 179 -9.29 2.22 10.56
CA THR A 179 -9.60 1.32 11.67
C THR A 179 -10.72 0.37 11.26
N ALA A 180 -10.54 -0.94 11.43
CA ALA A 180 -11.50 -1.97 11.00
C ALA A 180 -11.75 -3.01 12.10
#